data_AF-A0A095C0Y7-F1
#
_entry.id   AF-A0A095C0Y7-F1
#
_cell.length_a   1.000
_cell.length_b   1.000
_cell.length_c   1.000
_cell.angle_alpha   90.00
_cell.angle_beta   90.00
_cell.angle_gamma   90.00
#
_symmetry.space_group_name_H-M   'P 1'
#
loop_
_entity.id
_entity.type
_entity.pdbx_description
1 polymer ?
#
loop_
_entity_poly.entity_id
_entity_poly.type
_entity_poly.pdbx_seq_one_letter_code
_entity_poly.pdbx_strand_id
1 'polypeptide(L)'
;ENQIDHIYINKKFRRAMEDVRTKKGADIASRHHLVVAKTKAKLKKHWAAEETALQKFNTAFFRHTSKFNEFKIALNNRFQALHDLLKEEETTMEANWKGIKEALTSTYQEVLGLKKHHHKEWISVETLDSIKETKNK
;
A
#
# COMPACT_ATOMS: atom_id res chain seq x y z
N GLU A 1 -18.63 -15.40 -43.40
CA GLU A 1 -17.80 -15.82 -42.26
C GLU A 1 -18.17 -14.90 -41.09
N ASN A 2 -18.72 -15.41 -39.99
CA ASN A 2 -19.21 -14.57 -38.90
C ASN A 2 -18.06 -14.26 -37.93
N GLN A 3 -17.79 -12.98 -37.67
CA GLN A 3 -16.80 -12.56 -36.68
C GLN A 3 -17.42 -12.68 -35.28
N ILE A 4 -16.98 -13.68 -34.52
CA ILE A 4 -17.50 -13.99 -33.17
C ILE A 4 -16.46 -13.76 -32.06
N ASP A 5 -15.20 -13.53 -32.44
CA ASP A 5 -14.09 -13.31 -31.52
C ASP A 5 -13.73 -11.82 -31.47
N HIS A 6 -13.71 -11.25 -30.27
CA HIS A 6 -13.49 -9.81 -30.05
C HIS A 6 -12.55 -9.55 -28.86
N ILE A 7 -11.71 -8.52 -29.00
CA ILE A 7 -10.90 -7.97 -27.91
C ILE A 7 -11.43 -6.57 -27.61
N TYR A 8 -11.94 -6.37 -26.40
CA TYR A 8 -12.44 -5.08 -25.95
C TYR A 8 -11.38 -4.34 -25.12
N ILE A 9 -11.20 -3.06 -25.43
CA ILE A 9 -10.39 -2.14 -24.63
C ILE A 9 -11.22 -0.91 -24.29
N ASN A 10 -11.05 -0.39 -23.07
CA ASN A 10 -11.72 0.84 -22.67
C ASN A 10 -11.32 2.00 -23.63
N LYS A 11 -12.32 2.79 -24.04
CA LYS A 11 -12.16 3.90 -25.01
C LYS A 11 -11.00 4.84 -24.67
N LYS A 12 -10.75 5.10 -23.37
CA LYS A 12 -9.63 5.92 -22.90
C LYS A 12 -8.26 5.37 -23.29
N PHE A 13 -8.12 4.05 -23.39
CA PHE A 13 -6.88 3.36 -23.72
C PHE A 13 -6.81 2.90 -25.18
N ARG A 14 -7.74 3.33 -26.04
CA ARG A 14 -7.75 2.95 -27.46
C ARG A 14 -6.40 3.17 -28.15
N ARG A 15 -5.70 4.27 -27.82
CA ARG A 15 -4.37 4.60 -28.37
C ARG A 15 -3.24 3.70 -27.86
N ALA A 16 -3.48 2.88 -26.84
CA ALA A 16 -2.51 1.90 -26.35
C ALA A 16 -2.52 0.62 -27.18
N MET A 17 -3.53 0.38 -28.02
CA MET A 17 -3.50 -0.72 -28.98
C MET A 17 -2.64 -0.32 -30.19
N GLU A 18 -1.57 -1.06 -30.42
CA GLU A 18 -0.65 -0.84 -31.53
C GLU A 18 -1.08 -1.64 -32.77
N ASP A 19 -1.56 -2.87 -32.56
CA ASP A 19 -1.86 -3.79 -33.66
C ASP A 19 -2.88 -4.83 -33.21
N VAL A 20 -3.77 -5.25 -34.12
CA VAL A 20 -4.74 -6.33 -33.89
C VAL A 20 -4.79 -7.18 -35.13
N ARG A 21 -4.47 -8.47 -35.01
CA ARG A 21 -4.43 -9.40 -36.14
C ARG A 21 -5.20 -10.67 -35.85
N THR A 22 -5.83 -11.18 -36.90
CA THR A 22 -6.38 -12.52 -36.92
C THR A 22 -5.36 -13.46 -37.55
N LYS A 23 -4.91 -14.47 -36.81
CA LYS A 23 -3.99 -15.49 -37.32
C LYS A 23 -4.80 -16.64 -37.93
N LYS A 24 -4.77 -16.75 -39.25
CA LYS A 24 -5.31 -17.91 -39.98
C LYS A 24 -4.23 -19.00 -40.04
N GLY A 25 -4.53 -20.20 -39.53
CA GLY A 25 -3.60 -21.34 -39.58
C GLY A 25 -2.87 -21.69 -38.28
N ALA A 26 -3.51 -21.55 -37.11
CA ALA A 26 -3.06 -22.33 -35.96
C ALA A 26 -3.55 -23.78 -36.17
N ASP A 27 -2.64 -24.75 -36.18
CA ASP A 27 -2.92 -26.18 -36.33
C ASP A 27 -3.52 -26.75 -35.03
N ILE A 28 -4.62 -26.12 -34.62
CA ILE A 28 -5.43 -26.47 -33.47
C ILE A 28 -6.77 -26.85 -34.10
N ALA A 29 -7.35 -27.98 -33.71
CA ALA A 29 -8.65 -28.46 -34.20
C ALA A 29 -9.84 -27.57 -33.76
N SER A 30 -9.70 -26.25 -33.85
CA SER A 30 -10.70 -25.24 -33.56
C SER A 30 -11.13 -24.57 -34.86
N ARG A 31 -12.45 -24.38 -34.99
CA ARG A 31 -13.05 -23.65 -36.13
C ARG A 31 -12.95 -22.12 -35.96
N HIS A 32 -12.29 -21.65 -34.90
CA HIS A 32 -12.08 -20.24 -34.60
C HIS A 32 -10.69 -19.77 -35.03
N HIS A 33 -10.63 -18.53 -35.53
CA HIS A 33 -9.38 -17.88 -35.82
C HIS A 33 -8.87 -17.13 -34.59
N LEU A 34 -7.59 -17.33 -34.24
CA LEU A 34 -6.99 -16.65 -33.10
C LEU A 34 -6.89 -15.14 -33.39
N VAL A 35 -7.46 -14.31 -32.52
CA VAL A 35 -7.31 -12.85 -32.54
C VAL A 35 -6.23 -12.46 -31.53
N VAL A 36 -5.20 -11.73 -31.99
CA VAL A 36 -4.08 -11.28 -31.17
C VAL A 36 -4.00 -9.77 -31.22
N ALA A 37 -3.95 -9.12 -30.05
CA ALA A 37 -3.71 -7.69 -29.92
C ALA A 37 -2.32 -7.42 -29.33
N LYS A 38 -1.57 -6.52 -29.96
CA LYS A 38 -0.35 -5.92 -29.41
C LYS A 38 -0.71 -4.58 -28.79
N THR A 39 -0.36 -4.40 -27.52
CA THR A 39 -0.67 -3.17 -26.79
C THR A 39 0.57 -2.62 -26.08
N LYS A 40 0.73 -1.30 -26.08
CA LYS A 40 1.77 -0.58 -25.34
C LYS A 40 1.12 0.33 -24.32
N ALA A 41 1.20 -0.09 -23.05
CA ALA A 41 0.73 0.69 -21.91
C ALA A 41 1.88 0.93 -20.94
N LYS A 42 1.93 2.14 -20.36
CA LYS A 42 2.81 2.42 -19.22
C LYS A 42 2.06 2.03 -17.95
N LEU A 43 2.48 0.95 -17.30
CA LEU A 43 1.98 0.59 -15.98
C LEU A 43 2.72 1.43 -14.94
N LYS A 44 1.98 1.98 -13.97
CA LYS A 44 2.61 2.58 -12.79
C LYS A 44 3.23 1.43 -12.00
N LYS A 45 4.55 1.50 -11.78
CA LYS A 45 5.21 0.56 -10.86
C LYS A 45 4.63 0.79 -9.47
N HIS A 46 4.03 -0.22 -8.88
CA HIS A 46 3.87 -0.28 -7.44
C HIS A 46 5.29 -0.33 -6.87
N TRP A 47 5.75 0.77 -6.27
CA TRP A 47 6.83 0.67 -5.31
C TRP A 47 6.28 -0.08 -4.10
N ALA A 48 7.07 -0.95 -3.48
CA ALA A 48 6.73 -1.54 -2.18
C ALA A 48 7.23 -0.65 -1.01
N ALA A 49 8.13 0.30 -1.30
CA ALA A 49 8.90 1.01 -0.28
C ALA A 49 8.23 2.25 0.33
N GLU A 50 7.51 3.07 -0.45
CA GLU A 50 6.65 4.13 0.14
C GLU A 50 5.40 3.50 0.84
N GLU A 51 5.27 2.15 0.83
CA GLU A 51 4.27 1.38 1.60
C GLU A 51 4.90 0.86 2.89
N THR A 52 5.98 1.53 3.32
CA THR A 52 6.03 1.93 4.72
C THR A 52 4.86 2.91 4.94
N ALA A 53 3.63 2.38 4.87
CA ALA A 53 2.40 3.11 4.99
C ALA A 53 2.55 3.92 6.27
N LEU A 54 2.63 5.26 6.13
CA LEU A 54 2.80 6.16 7.26
C LEU A 54 1.83 5.67 8.34
N GLN A 55 2.38 5.07 9.40
CA GLN A 55 1.59 4.24 10.29
C GLN A 55 0.65 5.17 11.04
N LYS A 56 -0.60 5.27 10.53
CA LYS A 56 -1.58 6.19 11.10
C LYS A 56 -2.07 5.57 12.39
N PHE A 57 -2.01 6.31 13.49
CA PHE A 57 -2.70 5.91 14.70
C PHE A 57 -4.21 5.99 14.51
N ASN A 58 -4.94 5.17 15.25
CA ASN A 58 -6.39 5.18 15.19
C ASN A 58 -6.97 6.38 15.96
N THR A 59 -7.09 7.53 15.29
CA THR A 59 -7.63 8.77 15.89
C THR A 59 -9.12 8.69 16.25
N ALA A 60 -9.86 7.68 15.77
CA ALA A 60 -11.26 7.48 16.16
C ALA A 60 -11.42 7.21 17.66
N PHE A 61 -10.38 6.68 18.32
CA PHE A 61 -10.39 6.42 19.75
C PHE A 61 -10.55 7.68 20.61
N PHE A 62 -10.20 8.86 20.09
CA PHE A 62 -10.44 10.12 20.78
C PHE A 62 -11.92 10.49 20.92
N ARG A 63 -12.83 9.81 20.21
CA ARG A 63 -14.28 9.95 20.40
C ARG A 63 -14.78 9.28 21.69
N HIS A 64 -13.99 8.36 22.26
CA HIS A 64 -14.34 7.65 23.48
C HIS A 64 -13.66 8.32 24.67
N THR A 65 -14.46 8.91 25.55
CA THR A 65 -13.97 9.65 26.73
C THR A 65 -13.07 8.80 27.63
N SER A 66 -13.36 7.51 27.78
CA SER A 66 -12.54 6.57 28.57
C SER A 66 -11.12 6.42 28.01
N LYS A 67 -11.00 6.08 26.72
CA LYS A 67 -9.73 5.96 26.00
C LYS A 67 -8.93 7.27 25.97
N PHE A 68 -9.61 8.40 25.86
CA PHE A 68 -8.93 9.70 25.91
C PHE A 68 -8.34 10.00 27.29
N ASN A 69 -9.05 9.66 28.37
CA ASN A 69 -8.54 9.79 29.72
C ASN A 69 -7.37 8.84 29.99
N GLU A 70 -7.46 7.60 29.51
CA GLU A 70 -6.35 6.63 29.54
C GLU A 70 -5.11 7.20 28.83
N PHE A 71 -5.29 7.78 27.63
CA PHE A 71 -4.20 8.43 26.90
C PHE A 71 -3.57 9.57 27.71
N LYS A 72 -4.39 10.45 28.31
CA LYS A 72 -3.88 11.55 29.16
C LYS A 72 -3.06 11.04 30.34
N ILE A 73 -3.54 10.02 31.03
CA ILE A 73 -2.86 9.45 32.20
C ILE A 73 -1.53 8.81 31.77
N ALA A 74 -1.55 7.96 30.73
CA ALA A 74 -0.35 7.30 30.23
C ALA A 74 0.70 8.33 29.73
N LEU A 75 0.24 9.39 29.07
CA LEU A 75 1.11 10.47 28.60
C LEU A 75 1.76 11.20 29.77
N ASN A 76 0.97 11.63 30.76
CA ASN A 76 1.47 12.35 31.93
C ASN A 76 2.49 11.50 32.71
N ASN A 77 2.20 10.23 32.92
CA ASN A 77 3.10 9.32 33.62
C ASN A 77 4.45 9.19 32.91
N ARG A 78 4.45 9.08 31.57
CA ARG A 78 5.69 9.02 30.78
C ARG A 78 6.46 10.32 30.77
N PHE A 79 5.77 11.46 30.69
CA PHE A 79 6.43 12.76 30.76
C PHE A 79 7.03 13.03 32.14
N GLN A 80 6.38 12.57 33.20
CA GLN A 80 6.94 12.64 34.55
C GLN A 80 8.23 11.82 34.63
N ALA A 81 8.20 10.55 34.19
CA ALA A 81 9.38 9.70 34.14
C ALA A 81 10.51 10.30 33.27
N LEU A 82 10.16 10.88 32.11
CA LEU A 82 11.12 11.55 31.24
C LEU A 82 11.74 12.77 31.94
N HIS A 83 10.93 13.59 32.58
CA HIS A 83 11.41 14.77 33.30
C HIS A 83 12.32 14.41 34.48
N ASP A 84 12.01 13.34 35.21
CA ASP A 84 12.85 12.85 36.31
C ASP A 84 14.20 12.33 35.78
N LEU A 85 14.20 11.64 34.63
CA LEU A 85 15.43 11.25 33.93
C LEU A 85 16.27 12.46 33.49
N LEU A 86 15.62 13.50 32.94
CA LEU A 86 16.29 14.73 32.50
C LEU A 86 16.86 15.58 33.63
N LYS A 87 16.43 15.36 34.88
CA LYS A 87 17.02 16.03 36.04
C LYS A 87 18.30 15.36 36.51
N GLU A 88 18.47 14.07 36.25
CA GLU A 88 19.62 13.29 36.70
C GLU A 88 20.77 13.31 35.69
N GLU A 89 20.50 13.61 34.41
CA GLU A 89 21.48 13.56 33.32
C GLU A 89 21.61 14.92 32.62
N GLU A 90 22.84 15.42 32.42
CA GLU A 90 23.11 16.63 31.65
C GLU A 90 22.99 16.31 30.14
N THR A 91 21.75 16.27 29.66
CA THR A 91 21.43 15.84 28.30
C THR A 91 21.47 17.00 27.29
N THR A 92 21.87 16.70 26.06
CA THR A 92 21.85 17.68 24.97
C THR A 92 20.41 18.00 24.54
N MET A 93 20.18 19.16 23.91
CA MET A 93 18.84 19.52 23.41
C MET A 93 18.30 18.48 22.41
N GLU A 94 19.16 17.86 21.60
CA GLU A 94 18.78 16.80 20.66
C GLU A 94 18.27 15.55 21.38
N ALA A 95 18.93 15.16 22.48
CA ALA A 95 18.50 14.02 23.30
C ALA A 95 17.13 14.29 23.95
N ASN A 96 16.91 15.52 24.42
CA ASN A 96 15.63 15.94 25.00
C ASN A 96 14.50 15.86 23.96
N TRP A 97 14.76 16.39 22.76
CA TRP A 97 13.80 16.32 21.67
C TRP A 97 13.47 14.87 21.27
N LYS A 98 14.48 14.00 21.25
CA LYS A 98 14.30 12.57 20.99
C LYS A 98 13.42 11.92 22.07
N GLY A 99 13.68 12.17 23.35
CA GLY A 99 12.89 11.64 24.46
C GLY A 99 11.42 12.07 24.41
N ILE A 100 11.15 13.36 24.10
CA ILE A 100 9.78 13.87 23.91
C ILE A 100 9.07 13.13 22.77
N LYS A 101 9.75 12.97 21.64
CA LYS A 101 9.20 12.28 20.47
C LYS A 101 8.90 10.81 20.77
N GLU A 102 9.78 10.14 21.52
CA GLU A 102 9.61 8.74 21.94
C GLU A 102 8.47 8.57 22.94
N ALA A 103 8.37 9.44 23.96
CA ALA A 103 7.29 9.41 24.94
C ALA A 103 5.92 9.59 24.27
N LEU A 104 5.80 10.54 23.34
CA LEU A 104 4.60 10.72 22.52
C LEU A 104 4.32 9.47 21.70
N THR A 105 5.26 9.05 20.86
CA THR A 105 5.06 7.94 19.90
C THR A 105 4.68 6.63 20.60
N SER A 106 5.33 6.33 21.72
CA SER A 106 5.04 5.14 22.52
C SER A 106 3.63 5.18 23.11
N THR A 107 3.17 6.34 23.59
CA THR A 107 1.81 6.50 24.12
C THR A 107 0.73 6.37 23.06
N TYR A 108 0.98 6.95 21.89
CA TYR A 108 0.10 6.77 20.74
C TYR A 108 0.01 5.29 20.33
N GLN A 109 1.13 4.57 20.31
CA GLN A 109 1.17 3.16 19.94
C GLN A 109 0.47 2.26 20.96
N GLU A 110 0.69 2.50 22.26
CA GLU A 110 0.10 1.69 23.33
C GLU A 110 -1.42 1.88 23.44
N VAL A 111 -1.90 3.13 23.46
CA VAL A 111 -3.31 3.42 23.79
C VAL A 111 -4.20 3.43 22.54
N LEU A 112 -3.72 4.01 21.44
CA LEU A 112 -4.51 4.12 20.21
C LEU A 112 -4.24 2.98 19.24
N GLY A 113 -3.01 2.44 19.24
CA GLY A 113 -2.60 1.43 18.28
C GLY A 113 -2.61 1.93 16.83
N LEU A 114 -2.18 1.05 15.93
CA LEU A 114 -2.13 1.35 14.51
C LEU A 114 -3.51 1.16 13.87
N LYS A 115 -3.84 2.05 12.94
CA LYS A 115 -5.02 1.91 12.09
C LYS A 115 -4.82 0.69 11.20
N LYS A 116 -5.66 -0.33 11.41
CA LYS A 116 -5.70 -1.50 10.52
C LYS A 116 -6.24 -1.05 9.18
N HIS A 117 -5.42 -1.20 8.14
CA HIS A 117 -5.89 -1.10 6.77
C HIS A 117 -6.49 -2.45 6.39
N HIS A 118 -7.79 -2.47 6.11
CA HIS A 118 -8.40 -3.58 5.38
C HIS A 118 -7.95 -3.44 3.93
N HIS A 119 -6.77 -3.95 3.63
CA HIS A 119 -6.30 -4.02 2.26
C HIS A 119 -7.12 -5.09 1.53
N LYS A 120 -7.80 -4.69 0.45
CA LYS A 120 -8.31 -5.64 -0.54
C LYS A 120 -7.30 -5.62 -1.67
N GLU A 121 -6.49 -6.66 -1.75
CA GLU A 121 -5.55 -6.81 -2.87
C GLU A 121 -6.36 -6.81 -4.15
N TRP A 122 -6.12 -5.80 -4.99
CA TRP A 122 -6.79 -5.71 -6.29
C TRP A 122 -6.12 -6.61 -7.33
N ILE A 123 -4.86 -7.00 -7.08
CA ILE A 123 -4.06 -7.97 -7.84
C ILE A 123 -3.35 -8.87 -6.83
N SER A 124 -3.41 -10.20 -7.03
CA SER A 124 -2.69 -11.16 -6.20
C SER A 124 -1.18 -11.12 -6.46
N VAL A 125 -0.39 -11.44 -5.43
CA VAL A 125 1.07 -11.58 -5.54
C VAL A 125 1.46 -12.59 -6.63
N GLU A 126 0.74 -13.69 -6.73
CA GLU A 126 0.91 -14.72 -7.78
C GLU A 126 0.77 -14.15 -9.21
N THR A 127 -0.18 -13.23 -9.41
CA THR A 127 -0.36 -12.55 -10.70
C THR A 127 0.85 -11.66 -11.02
N LEU A 128 1.42 -10.98 -10.01
CA LEU A 128 2.60 -10.12 -10.21
C LEU A 128 3.85 -10.94 -10.52
N ASP A 129 4.02 -12.10 -9.90
CA ASP A 129 5.17 -12.97 -10.14
C ASP A 129 5.09 -13.63 -11.53
N SER A 130 3.91 -14.03 -11.97
CA SER A 130 3.66 -14.48 -13.35
C SER A 130 4.04 -13.42 -14.40
N ILE A 131 3.80 -12.13 -14.10
CA ILE A 131 4.19 -11.00 -14.98
C ILE A 131 5.72 -10.81 -15.00
N LYS A 132 6.43 -11.06 -13.88
CA LYS A 132 7.90 -10.98 -13.86
C LYS A 132 8.54 -12.12 -14.64
N GLU A 133 8.05 -13.34 -14.47
CA GLU A 133 8.58 -14.52 -15.18
C GLU A 133 8.46 -14.39 -16.70
N THR A 134 7.32 -13.86 -17.17
CA THR A 134 7.10 -13.60 -18.60
C THR A 134 7.92 -12.44 -19.16
N LYS A 135 8.47 -11.57 -18.30
CA LYS A 135 9.32 -10.43 -18.70
C LYS A 135 10.81 -10.78 -18.74
N ASN A 136 11.21 -11.84 -18.04
CA ASN A 136 12.60 -12.34 -18.01
C ASN A 136 12.85 -13.48 -19.02
N LYS A 137 11.83 -13.82 -19.82
CA LYS A 137 11.94 -14.64 -21.03
C LYS A 137 12.04 -13.75 -22.24
#